data_AF-A0A3D1SLB6-F1
#
_entry.id   AF-A0A3D1SLB6-F1
#
_cell.length_a   1.000
_cell.length_b   1.000
_cell.length_c   1.000
_cell.angle_alpha   90.00
_cell.angle_beta   90.00
_cell.angle_gamma   90.00
#
_symmetry.space_group_name_H-M   'P 1'
#
loop_
_entity.id
_entity.type
_entity.pdbx_description
1 polymer ?
#
loop_
_entity_poly.entity_id
_entity_poly.type
_entity_poly.pdbx_seq_one_letter_code
_entity_poly.pdbx_strand_id
1 'polypeptide(L)'
;AEQLNQRGYRTFDGLLFESMHVCQLRRHHGLPDRYARLRAQGMLTADELAHCHGVTAQTIWRWYRQGRIVGICYNDRRSSLFPPQEVDQQRPTEL
;
A
#
# COMPACT_ATOMS: atom_id res chain seq x y z
N ALA A 1 -11.47 -2.65 8.77
CA ALA A 1 -12.46 -2.91 9.83
C ALA A 1 -11.99 -4.02 10.77
N GLU A 2 -11.52 -5.13 10.20
CA GLU A 2 -11.01 -6.29 10.93
C GLU A 2 -9.97 -5.96 12.03
N GLN A 3 -8.96 -5.14 11.75
CA GLN A 3 -7.98 -4.74 12.78
C GLN A 3 -8.60 -3.99 13.97
N LEU A 4 -9.65 -3.20 13.77
CA LEU A 4 -10.35 -2.52 14.87
C LEU A 4 -11.14 -3.54 15.70
N ASN A 5 -11.80 -4.48 15.02
CA ASN A 5 -12.56 -5.55 15.67
C ASN A 5 -11.67 -6.48 16.49
N GLN A 6 -10.51 -6.85 15.95
CA GLN A 6 -9.48 -7.66 16.62
C GLN A 6 -8.93 -6.98 17.87
N ARG A 7 -8.78 -5.65 17.86
CA ARG A 7 -8.39 -4.84 19.02
C ARG A 7 -9.53 -4.61 20.03
N GLY A 8 -10.71 -5.18 19.79
CA GLY A 8 -11.87 -5.07 20.69
C GLY A 8 -12.74 -3.83 20.49
N TYR A 9 -12.42 -2.94 19.55
CA TYR A 9 -13.26 -1.77 19.29
C TYR A 9 -14.61 -2.18 18.69
N ARG A 10 -15.66 -1.49 19.11
CA ARG A 10 -17.05 -1.67 18.66
C ARG A 10 -17.66 -0.32 18.30
N THR A 11 -18.71 -0.36 17.48
CA THR A 11 -19.56 0.81 17.22
C THR A 11 -20.31 1.22 18.49
N PHE A 12 -20.98 2.39 18.47
CA PHE A 12 -21.74 2.88 19.62
C PHE A 12 -22.81 1.88 20.10
N ASP A 13 -23.45 1.18 19.17
CA ASP A 13 -24.46 0.15 19.48
C ASP A 13 -23.85 -1.23 19.82
N GLY A 14 -22.53 -1.30 20.05
CA GLY A 14 -21.82 -2.52 20.41
C GLY A 14 -21.53 -3.48 19.25
N LEU A 15 -21.89 -3.12 18.02
CA LEU A 15 -21.68 -3.94 16.82
C LEU A 15 -20.23 -3.89 16.32
N LEU A 16 -19.86 -4.91 15.55
CA LEU A 16 -18.57 -4.93 14.84
C LEU A 16 -18.48 -3.80 13.81
N PHE A 17 -17.25 -3.31 13.60
CA PHE A 17 -16.98 -2.41 12.50
C PHE A 17 -17.07 -3.15 11.17
N GLU A 18 -17.70 -2.49 10.20
CA GLU A 18 -17.68 -2.85 8.79
C GLU A 18 -16.80 -1.86 8.02
N SER A 19 -16.45 -2.21 6.78
CA SER A 19 -15.65 -1.34 5.90
C SER A 19 -16.29 0.04 5.69
N MET A 20 -17.63 0.10 5.64
CA MET A 20 -18.37 1.36 5.51
C MET A 20 -18.21 2.27 6.74
N HIS A 21 -18.33 1.72 7.95
CA HIS A 21 -18.12 2.47 9.20
C HIS A 21 -16.71 3.09 9.25
N VAL A 22 -15.68 2.33 8.86
CA VAL A 22 -14.31 2.84 8.79
C VAL A 22 -14.17 3.94 7.73
N CYS A 23 -14.83 3.80 6.58
CA CYS A 23 -14.82 4.81 5.53
C CYS A 23 -15.46 6.12 6.01
N GLN A 24 -16.61 6.04 6.68
CA GLN A 24 -17.30 7.21 7.24
C GLN A 24 -16.47 7.89 8.33
N LEU A 25 -15.96 7.12 9.30
CA LEU A 25 -15.10 7.64 10.37
C LEU A 25 -13.88 8.37 9.80
N ARG A 26 -13.24 7.78 8.79
CA ARG A 26 -12.11 8.39 8.10
C ARG A 26 -12.51 9.73 7.46
N ARG A 27 -13.62 9.78 6.74
CA ARG A 27 -14.10 11.02 6.09
C ARG A 27 -14.47 12.10 7.10
N HIS A 28 -15.20 11.74 8.16
CA HIS A 28 -15.65 12.66 9.18
C HIS A 28 -14.49 13.33 9.91
N HIS A 29 -13.43 12.57 10.21
CA HIS A 29 -12.23 13.09 10.87
C HIS A 29 -11.15 13.59 9.89
N GLY A 30 -11.46 13.72 8.60
CA GLY A 30 -10.49 14.20 7.59
C GLY A 30 -9.25 13.31 7.46
N LEU A 31 -9.32 12.05 7.89
CA LEU A 31 -8.18 11.15 7.89
C LEU A 31 -7.81 10.75 6.44
N PRO A 32 -6.52 10.82 6.06
CA PRO A 32 -6.10 10.41 4.72
C PRO A 32 -6.37 8.92 4.49
N ASP A 33 -6.76 8.56 3.28
CA ASP A 33 -6.91 7.15 2.90
C ASP A 33 -5.56 6.44 2.84
N ARG A 34 -5.62 5.12 2.65
CA ARG A 34 -4.42 4.30 2.54
C ARG A 34 -3.51 4.78 1.41
N TYR A 35 -4.06 5.21 0.29
CA TYR A 35 -3.28 5.71 -0.84
C TYR A 35 -2.54 7.00 -0.46
N ALA A 36 -3.25 8.01 0.05
CA ALA A 36 -2.69 9.29 0.46
C ALA A 36 -1.61 9.12 1.55
N ARG A 37 -1.81 8.23 2.52
CA ARG A 37 -0.79 7.92 3.55
C ARG A 37 0.46 7.31 2.95
N LEU A 38 0.32 6.33 2.05
CA LEU A 38 1.46 5.70 1.38
C LEU A 38 2.20 6.70 0.49
N ARG A 39 1.48 7.58 -0.21
CA ARG A 39 2.06 8.67 -1.00
C ARG A 39 2.83 9.66 -0.13
N ALA A 40 2.29 10.03 1.03
CA ALA A 40 2.98 10.88 2.00
C ALA A 40 4.26 10.24 2.56
N GLN A 41 4.34 8.90 2.56
CA GLN A 41 5.56 8.15 2.90
C GLN A 41 6.57 8.04 1.74
N GLY A 42 6.30 8.68 0.61
CA GLY A 42 7.20 8.65 -0.57
C GLY A 42 7.07 7.42 -1.44
N MET A 43 6.04 6.57 -1.25
CA MET A 43 5.79 5.41 -2.11
C MET A 43 5.32 5.86 -3.49
N LEU A 44 5.88 5.30 -4.55
CA LEU A 44 5.62 5.62 -5.95
C LEU A 44 4.63 4.67 -6.61
N THR A 45 3.97 5.15 -7.65
CA THR A 45 3.20 4.29 -8.57
C THR A 45 4.12 3.51 -9.49
N ALA A 46 3.59 2.46 -10.15
CA ALA A 46 4.36 1.70 -11.13
C ALA A 46 4.89 2.59 -12.27
N ASP A 47 4.09 3.57 -12.72
CA ASP A 47 4.49 4.51 -13.78
C ASP A 47 5.58 5.48 -13.33
N GLU A 48 5.47 6.04 -12.12
CA GLU A 48 6.51 6.91 -11.56
C GLU A 48 7.81 6.14 -11.34
N LEU A 49 7.73 4.94 -10.77
CA LEU A 49 8.89 4.09 -10.57
C LEU A 49 9.51 3.68 -11.92
N ALA A 50 8.69 3.37 -12.91
CA ALA A 50 9.13 3.07 -14.27
C ALA A 50 9.88 4.26 -14.89
N HIS A 51 9.38 5.48 -14.71
CA HIS A 51 10.05 6.69 -15.16
C HIS A 51 11.41 6.88 -14.48
N CYS A 52 11.50 6.67 -13.16
CA CYS A 52 12.76 6.74 -12.42
C CYS A 52 13.80 5.73 -12.91
N HIS A 53 13.38 4.55 -13.35
CA HIS A 53 14.28 3.50 -13.84
C HIS A 53 14.46 3.47 -15.37
N GLY A 54 13.79 4.35 -16.12
CA GLY A 54 13.81 4.34 -17.58
C GLY A 54 13.20 3.07 -18.20
N VAL A 55 12.28 2.41 -17.50
CA VAL A 55 11.57 1.21 -17.96
C VAL A 55 10.08 1.49 -18.16
N THR A 56 9.30 0.46 -18.52
CA THR A 56 7.84 0.57 -18.59
C THR A 56 7.19 0.11 -17.28
N ALA A 57 5.98 0.60 -17.00
CA ALA A 57 5.20 0.12 -15.86
C ALA A 57 4.96 -1.40 -15.91
N GLN A 58 4.86 -1.99 -17.11
CA GLN A 58 4.75 -3.43 -17.28
C GLN A 58 5.99 -4.17 -16.76
N THR A 59 7.19 -3.62 -16.96
CA THR A 59 8.43 -4.16 -16.42
C THR A 59 8.42 -4.14 -14.89
N ILE A 60 7.95 -3.04 -14.28
CA ILE A 60 7.78 -2.94 -12.82
C ILE A 60 6.81 -4.02 -12.31
N TRP A 61 5.65 -4.18 -12.96
CA TRP A 61 4.70 -5.23 -12.60
C TRP A 61 5.25 -6.64 -12.79
N ARG A 62 6.11 -6.86 -13.79
CA ARG A 62 6.81 -8.13 -13.98
C ARG A 62 7.77 -8.38 -12.82
N TRP A 63 8.56 -7.40 -12.41
CA TRP A 63 9.44 -7.51 -11.25
C TRP A 63 8.66 -7.81 -9.96
N TYR A 64 7.53 -7.13 -9.76
CA TYR A 64 6.65 -7.38 -8.61
C TYR A 64 6.12 -8.82 -8.60
N ARG A 65 5.63 -9.32 -9.74
CA ARG A 65 5.15 -10.71 -9.87
C ARG A 65 6.25 -11.74 -9.69
N GLN A 66 7.49 -11.38 -10.02
CA GLN A 66 8.69 -12.21 -9.81
C GLN A 66 9.23 -12.12 -8.37
N GLY A 67 8.66 -11.27 -7.51
CA GLY A 67 9.15 -11.05 -6.16
C GLY A 67 10.47 -10.28 -6.07
N ARG A 68 10.86 -9.58 -7.14
CA ARG A 68 12.11 -8.79 -7.21
C ARG A 68 12.00 -7.42 -6.56
N ILE A 69 10.77 -6.90 -6.45
CA ILE A 69 10.46 -5.64 -5.78
C ILE A 69 9.27 -5.86 -4.86
N VAL A 70 9.26 -5.20 -3.70
CA VAL A 70 8.12 -5.28 -2.78
C VAL A 70 7.13 -4.16 -3.11
N GLY A 71 5.85 -4.48 -3.06
CA GLY A 71 4.76 -3.54 -3.32
C GLY A 71 3.70 -3.63 -2.24
N ILE A 72 3.21 -2.49 -1.77
CA ILE A 72 2.14 -2.40 -0.78
C ILE A 72 0.81 -2.23 -1.53
N CYS A 73 -0.01 -3.28 -1.54
CA CYS A 73 -1.38 -3.22 -2.05
C CYS A 73 -2.20 -2.23 -1.21
N TYR A 74 -2.84 -1.24 -1.84
CA TYR A 74 -3.67 -0.26 -1.10
C TYR A 74 -5.17 -0.45 -1.29
N ASN A 75 -5.58 -1.29 -2.24
CA ASN A 75 -6.98 -1.63 -2.50
C ASN A 75 -7.15 -3.12 -2.84
N ASP A 76 -8.40 -3.58 -2.89
CA ASP A 76 -8.75 -4.96 -3.25
C ASP A 76 -8.60 -5.24 -4.75
N ARG A 77 -8.41 -4.18 -5.56
CA ARG A 77 -8.15 -4.27 -7.01
C ARG A 77 -6.70 -4.61 -7.35
N ARG A 78 -5.91 -5.07 -6.37
CA ARG A 78 -4.47 -5.35 -6.50
C ARG A 78 -3.66 -4.16 -7.01
N SER A 79 -4.12 -2.94 -6.76
CA SER A 79 -3.32 -1.75 -7.03
C SER A 79 -2.28 -1.60 -5.90
N SER A 80 -1.02 -1.50 -6.30
CA SER A 80 0.12 -1.46 -5.41
C SER A 80 0.91 -0.17 -5.60
N LEU A 81 1.46 0.33 -4.50
CA LEU A 81 2.50 1.36 -4.50
C LEU A 81 3.84 0.70 -4.14
N PHE A 82 4.92 1.23 -4.69
CA PHE A 82 6.26 0.68 -4.59
C PHE A 82 7.17 1.68 -3.87
N PRO A 83 8.10 1.22 -3.03
CA PRO A 83 9.09 2.12 -2.46
C PRO A 83 10.03 2.65 -3.55
N PRO A 84 10.53 3.89 -3.41
CA PRO A 84 11.35 4.53 -4.43
C PRO A 84 12.75 3.92 -4.61
N GLN A 85 13.19 3.05 -3.69
CA GLN A 85 14.57 2.59 -3.58
C GLN A 85 14.75 1.07 -3.62
N GLU A 86 13.69 0.27 -3.80
CA GLU A 86 13.83 -1.18 -3.94
C GLU A 86 13.84 -1.60 -5.40
N VAL A 87 14.98 -1.39 -6.03
CA VAL A 87 15.51 -2.46 -6.87
C VAL A 87 16.73 -2.91 -6.10
N ASP A 88 16.60 -4.02 -5.39
CA ASP A 88 17.72 -4.65 -4.74
C ASP A 88 18.75 -4.95 -5.83
N GLN A 89 19.77 -4.08 -5.92
CA GLN A 89 21.04 -4.44 -6.49
C GLN A 89 21.50 -5.59 -5.62
N GLN A 90 21.34 -6.81 -6.11
CA GLN A 90 21.89 -8.01 -5.50
C GLN A 90 23.35 -7.72 -5.12
N ARG A 91 23.60 -7.34 -3.88
CA ARG A 91 24.93 -7.40 -3.29
C ARG A 91 24.98 -8.78 -2.67
N PRO A 92 25.83 -9.69 -3.17
CA PRO A 92 26.08 -10.91 -2.43
C PRO A 92 26.66 -10.45 -1.10
N THR A 93 25.95 -10.73 0.00
CA THR A 93 26.56 -10.72 1.32
C THR A 93 27.50 -11.91 1.35
N GLU A 94 28.70 -11.75 0.79
CA GLU A 94 29.84 -12.53 1.24
C GLU A 94 30.22 -11.95 2.60
N LEU A 95 30.09 -12.77 3.65
CA LEU A 95 31.03 -12.93 4.76
C LEU A 95 30.62 -14.17 5.57
#